data_AF-A0A6L8F1U7-F1
#
_entry.id   AF-A0A6L8F1U7-F1
#
_cell.length_a   1.000
_cell.length_b   1.000
_cell.length_c   1.000
_cell.angle_alpha   90.00
_cell.angle_beta   90.00
_cell.angle_gamma   90.00
#
_symmetry.space_group_name_H-M   'P 1'
#
loop_
_entity.id
_entity.type
_entity.pdbx_description
1 polymer ?
#
loop_
_entity_poly.entity_id
_entity_poly.type
_entity_poly.pdbx_seq_one_letter_code
_entity_poly.pdbx_strand_id
1 'polypeptide(L)'
;MEKETLETITQRLDRLEKIVAELDQKLSSVVEEARPNPPKDFEMQNDNPDDNIGAKAIEKILARMGYPPDFKPRPLKEVRKSMVESGIRPEDNEFSRAIIAERDK
;
A
#
# COMPACT_ATOMS: atom_id res chain seq x y z
N MET A 1 -37.58 -3.00 -15.01
CA MET A 1 -36.62 -2.07 -14.40
C MET A 1 -37.40 -1.30 -13.34
N GLU A 2 -37.26 -1.69 -12.08
CA GLU A 2 -37.90 -0.97 -10.97
C GLU A 2 -37.28 0.44 -10.91
N LYS A 3 -38.13 1.46 -10.97
CA LYS A 3 -37.68 2.86 -10.88
C LYS A 3 -37.31 3.12 -9.43
N GLU A 4 -36.02 3.19 -9.12
CA GLU A 4 -35.55 3.70 -7.85
C GLU A 4 -36.14 5.10 -7.63
N THR A 5 -36.87 5.28 -6.53
CA THR A 5 -37.37 6.59 -6.14
C THR A 5 -36.21 7.41 -5.57
N LEU A 6 -36.32 8.74 -5.63
CA LEU A 6 -35.34 9.65 -5.05
C LEU A 6 -35.09 9.35 -3.55
N GLU A 7 -36.14 8.99 -2.80
CA GLU A 7 -36.01 8.56 -1.40
C GLU A 7 -35.12 7.32 -1.25
N THR A 8 -35.23 6.36 -2.16
CA THR A 8 -34.39 5.15 -2.14
C THR A 8 -32.92 5.50 -2.39
N ILE A 9 -32.67 6.45 -3.30
CA ILE A 9 -31.31 6.93 -3.60
C ILE A 9 -30.73 7.70 -2.41
N THR A 10 -31.50 8.57 -1.77
CA THR A 10 -31.09 9.32 -0.57
C THR A 10 -30.73 8.37 0.58
N GLN A 11 -31.55 7.34 0.84
CA GLN A 11 -31.25 6.35 1.87
C GLN A 11 -29.98 5.54 1.58
N ARG A 12 -29.70 5.26 0.30
CA ARG A 12 -28.48 4.58 -0.12
C ARG A 12 -27.25 5.48 0.08
N LEU A 13 -27.35 6.77 -0.22
CA LEU A 13 -26.30 7.75 0.02
C LEU A 13 -25.99 7.90 1.50
N ASP A 14 -26.99 8.06 2.35
CA ASP A 14 -26.81 8.14 3.81
C ASP A 14 -26.09 6.90 4.39
N ARG A 15 -26.43 5.72 3.87
CA ARG A 15 -25.76 4.46 4.27
C ARG A 15 -24.30 4.43 3.81
N LEU A 16 -24.02 4.88 2.59
CA LEU A 16 -22.66 4.93 2.06
C LEU A 16 -21.81 5.93 2.85
N GLU A 17 -22.32 7.12 3.15
CA GLU A 17 -21.60 8.12 3.94
C GLU A 17 -21.23 7.58 5.33
N LYS A 18 -22.15 6.88 6.00
CA LYS A 18 -21.86 6.25 7.30
C LYS A 18 -20.78 5.17 7.20
N ILE A 19 -20.85 4.31 6.19
CA ILE A 19 -19.84 3.25 5.98
C ILE A 19 -18.48 3.87 5.69
N VAL A 20 -18.43 4.92 4.88
CA VAL A 20 -17.18 5.63 4.56
C VAL A 20 -16.60 6.26 5.82
N ALA A 21 -17.42 6.93 6.65
CA ALA A 21 -16.97 7.50 7.92
C ALA A 21 -16.42 6.44 8.89
N GLU A 22 -17.08 5.28 8.98
CA GLU A 22 -16.58 4.16 9.80
C GLU A 22 -15.27 3.57 9.27
N LEU A 23 -15.12 3.46 7.94
CA LEU A 23 -13.89 2.99 7.32
C LEU A 23 -12.74 3.97 7.53
N ASP A 24 -13.00 5.28 7.40
CA ASP A 24 -12.02 6.33 7.63
C ASP A 24 -11.54 6.33 9.08
N GLN A 25 -12.45 6.16 10.04
CA GLN A 25 -12.11 6.02 11.46
C GLN A 25 -11.25 4.78 11.73
N LYS A 26 -11.60 3.63 11.13
CA LYS A 26 -10.82 2.38 11.25
C LYS A 26 -9.44 2.50 10.60
N LEU A 27 -9.34 3.18 9.47
CA LEU A 27 -8.07 3.43 8.79
C LEU A 27 -7.19 4.38 9.60
N SER A 28 -7.76 5.43 10.17
CA SER A 28 -7.06 6.35 11.06
C SER A 28 -6.46 5.63 12.27
N SER A 29 -7.21 4.70 12.90
CA SER A 29 -6.66 3.87 13.99
C SER A 29 -5.54 2.94 13.53
N VAL A 30 -5.62 2.39 12.31
CA VAL A 30 -4.56 1.53 11.76
C VAL A 30 -3.30 2.33 11.42
N VAL A 31 -3.44 3.59 10.99
CA VAL A 31 -2.30 4.48 10.68
C VAL A 31 -1.58 4.92 11.95
N GLU A 32 -2.29 5.18 13.05
CA GLU A 32 -1.67 5.49 14.35
C GLU A 32 -0.94 4.28 14.94
N GLU A 33 -1.49 3.06 14.84
CA GLU A 33 -0.80 1.83 15.24
C GLU A 33 0.37 1.44 14.29
N ALA A 34 0.30 1.87 13.03
CA ALA A 34 1.31 1.62 12.01
C ALA A 34 2.29 2.79 11.83
N ARG A 35 2.47 3.65 12.84
CA ARG A 35 3.68 4.48 12.97
C ARG A 35 4.74 3.71 13.79
N PRO A 36 5.51 2.76 13.21
CA PRO A 36 6.86 2.61 13.70
C PRO A 36 7.52 3.95 13.39
N ASN A 37 8.05 4.65 14.40
CA ASN A 37 9.05 5.66 14.11
C ASN A 37 10.06 4.99 13.18
N PRO A 38 10.19 5.38 11.91
CA PRO A 38 11.26 4.82 11.11
C PRO A 38 12.55 5.35 11.76
N PRO A 39 13.44 4.52 12.33
CA PRO A 39 14.82 4.92 12.53
C PRO A 39 15.27 5.61 11.24
N LYS A 40 15.93 6.77 11.42
CA LYS A 40 16.36 7.67 10.34
C LYS A 40 17.19 6.95 9.27
N ASP A 41 17.67 5.74 9.58
CA ASP A 41 18.48 4.90 8.72
C ASP A 41 17.84 3.51 8.51
N PHE A 42 16.57 3.44 8.12
CA PHE A 42 15.99 2.20 7.59
C PHE A 42 16.57 1.90 6.19
N GLU A 43 17.87 1.63 6.14
CA GLU A 43 18.44 0.78 5.11
C GLU A 43 17.96 -0.64 5.41
N MET A 44 17.12 -1.22 4.56
CA MET A 44 16.84 -2.66 4.62
C MET A 44 18.11 -3.44 4.23
N GLN A 45 19.09 -3.47 5.12
CA GLN A 45 20.13 -4.49 5.14
C GLN A 45 19.63 -5.59 6.07
N ASN A 46 18.83 -6.51 5.52
CA ASN A 46 18.50 -7.75 6.21
C ASN A 46 19.70 -8.70 6.10
N ASP A 47 20.72 -8.47 6.91
CA ASP A 47 21.84 -9.40 7.07
C ASP A 47 21.58 -10.43 8.20
N ASN A 48 20.47 -10.33 8.93
CA ASN A 48 20.07 -11.29 9.95
C ASN A 48 18.63 -11.78 9.79
N PRO A 49 18.40 -13.08 9.52
CA PRO A 49 17.06 -13.67 9.41
C PRO A 49 16.32 -13.83 10.76
N ASP A 50 16.96 -13.52 11.89
CA ASP A 50 16.42 -13.77 13.23
C ASP A 50 15.71 -12.59 13.90
N ASP A 51 15.76 -11.37 13.35
CA ASP A 51 14.97 -10.22 13.85
C ASP A 51 13.55 -10.24 13.27
N ASN A 52 12.83 -11.27 13.70
CA ASN A 52 11.68 -11.90 13.07
C ASN A 52 10.33 -11.15 13.29
N ILE A 53 10.39 -9.83 13.46
CA ILE A 53 9.20 -8.96 13.53
C ILE A 53 8.86 -8.43 12.14
N GLY A 54 9.87 -7.97 11.39
CA GLY A 54 9.68 -7.43 10.04
C GLY A 54 9.22 -8.50 9.03
N ALA A 55 9.80 -9.70 9.10
CA ALA A 55 9.45 -10.80 8.20
C ALA A 55 7.99 -11.25 8.36
N LYS A 56 7.52 -11.41 9.61
CA LYS A 56 6.13 -11.79 9.89
C LYS A 56 5.12 -10.71 9.49
N ALA A 57 5.48 -9.44 9.61
CA ALA A 57 4.64 -8.34 9.14
C ALA A 57 4.51 -8.36 7.61
N ILE A 58 5.62 -8.58 6.90
CA ILE A 58 5.65 -8.69 5.44
C ILE A 58 4.83 -9.90 4.97
N GLU A 59 4.98 -11.06 5.59
CA GLU A 59 4.18 -12.26 5.27
C GLU A 59 2.66 -12.01 5.44
N LYS A 60 2.24 -11.35 6.53
CA LYS A 60 0.83 -11.00 6.74
C LYS A 60 0.31 -10.03 5.68
N ILE A 61 1.13 -9.05 5.28
CA ILE A 61 0.76 -8.09 4.22
C ILE A 61 0.62 -8.81 2.88
N LEU A 62 1.57 -9.67 2.52
CA LEU A 62 1.54 -10.47 1.29
C LEU A 62 0.30 -11.38 1.22
N ALA A 63 0.00 -12.09 2.31
CA ALA A 63 -1.18 -12.93 2.41
C ALA A 63 -2.49 -12.12 2.25
N ARG A 64 -2.56 -10.93 2.86
CA ARG A 64 -3.74 -10.05 2.73
C ARG A 64 -3.92 -9.49 1.31
N MET A 65 -2.83 -9.33 0.57
CA MET A 65 -2.85 -8.95 -0.85
C MET A 65 -3.13 -10.15 -1.78
N GLY A 66 -3.32 -11.37 -1.24
CA GLY A 66 -3.63 -12.57 -2.02
C GLY A 66 -2.42 -13.25 -2.64
N TYR A 67 -1.19 -12.88 -2.24
CA TYR A 67 0.01 -13.58 -2.70
C TYR A 67 0.12 -14.95 -2.00
N PRO A 68 0.59 -15.98 -2.73
CA PRO A 68 0.75 -17.30 -2.16
C PRO A 68 1.89 -17.32 -1.11
N PRO A 69 1.86 -18.25 -0.14
CA PRO A 69 2.81 -18.28 0.97
C PRO A 69 4.26 -18.59 0.54
N ASP A 70 4.45 -19.12 -0.67
CA ASP A 70 5.76 -19.36 -1.28
C ASP A 70 6.24 -18.18 -2.14
N PHE A 71 5.47 -17.09 -2.19
CA PHE A 71 5.86 -15.88 -2.92
C PHE A 71 7.15 -15.30 -2.35
N LYS A 72 8.20 -15.29 -3.18
CA LYS A 72 9.47 -14.65 -2.85
C LYS A 72 9.53 -13.28 -3.52
N PRO A 73 9.57 -12.18 -2.75
CA PRO A 73 9.79 -10.85 -3.31
C PRO A 73 11.09 -10.83 -4.12
N ARG A 74 11.04 -10.27 -5.33
CA ARG A 74 12.25 -10.08 -6.14
C ARG A 74 13.07 -8.92 -5.57
N PRO A 75 14.42 -9.00 -5.61
CA PRO A 75 15.28 -7.86 -5.29
C PRO A 75 14.90 -6.61 -6.09
N LEU A 76 14.92 -5.45 -5.44
CA LEU A 76 14.52 -4.18 -6.06
C LEU A 76 15.28 -3.89 -7.37
N LYS A 77 16.56 -4.27 -7.45
CA LYS A 77 17.38 -4.11 -8.65
C LYS A 77 16.85 -4.92 -9.84
N GLU A 78 16.37 -6.14 -9.59
CA GLU A 78 15.77 -7.00 -10.62
C GLU A 78 14.41 -6.48 -11.07
N VAL A 79 13.60 -5.99 -10.13
CA VAL A 79 12.32 -5.35 -10.43
C VAL A 79 12.54 -4.14 -11.33
N ARG A 80 13.45 -3.23 -10.97
CA ARG A 80 13.80 -2.06 -11.77
C ARG A 80 14.29 -2.43 -13.16
N LYS A 81 15.16 -3.43 -13.27
CA LYS A 81 15.65 -3.91 -14.57
C LYS A 81 14.49 -4.41 -15.44
N SER A 82 13.59 -5.22 -14.89
CA SER A 82 12.43 -5.75 -15.64
C SER A 82 11.45 -4.65 -16.08
N MET A 83 11.29 -3.59 -15.29
CA MET A 83 10.46 -2.44 -15.64
C MET A 83 11.06 -1.68 -16.84
N VAL A 84 12.37 -1.43 -16.82
CA VAL A 84 13.08 -0.78 -17.93
C VAL A 84 13.03 -1.63 -19.20
N GLU A 85 13.24 -2.94 -19.09
CA GLU A 85 13.11 -3.89 -20.22
C GLU A 85 11.69 -3.91 -20.80
N SER A 86 10.69 -3.66 -19.97
CA SER A 86 9.28 -3.54 -20.39
C SER A 86 8.91 -2.14 -20.90
N GLY A 87 9.88 -1.24 -21.02
CA GLY A 87 9.68 0.14 -21.49
C GLY A 87 9.04 1.07 -20.46
N ILE A 88 8.90 0.64 -19.20
CA ILE A 88 8.38 1.47 -18.10
C ILE A 88 9.54 2.28 -17.55
N ARG A 89 9.54 3.58 -17.81
CA ARG A 89 10.54 4.49 -17.26
C ARG A 89 10.12 4.98 -15.87
N PRO A 90 11.05 5.36 -15.00
CA PRO A 90 10.74 6.01 -13.74
C PRO A 90 9.81 7.22 -13.92
N GLU A 91 9.96 7.95 -15.01
CA GLU A 91 9.11 9.11 -15.31
C GLU A 91 7.67 8.74 -15.71
N ASP A 92 7.36 7.47 -15.95
CA ASP A 92 6.02 7.03 -16.37
C ASP A 92 5.08 6.78 -15.17
N ASN A 93 5.61 6.81 -13.94
CA ASN A 93 4.84 6.67 -12.70
C ASN A 93 4.78 8.00 -11.93
N GLU A 94 3.58 8.47 -11.60
CA GLU A 94 3.33 9.69 -10.83
C GLU A 94 4.03 9.65 -9.46
N PHE A 95 4.07 8.49 -8.80
CA PHE A 95 4.80 8.30 -7.55
C PHE A 95 6.32 8.42 -7.73
N SER A 96 6.86 7.93 -8.85
CA SER A 96 8.28 8.03 -9.14
C SER A 96 8.69 9.45 -9.52
N ARG A 97 7.81 10.22 -10.20
CA ARG A 97 8.02 11.66 -10.44
C ARG A 97 8.10 12.44 -9.13
N ALA A 98 7.21 12.15 -8.17
CA ALA A 98 7.22 12.82 -6.87
C ALA A 98 8.53 12.58 -6.11
N ILE A 99 9.03 11.34 -6.11
CA ILE A 99 10.30 10.97 -5.46
C ILE A 99 11.50 11.64 -6.14
N ILE A 100 11.51 11.73 -7.48
CA ILE A 100 12.59 12.40 -8.23
C ILE A 100 12.57 13.91 -7.97
N ALA A 101 11.40 14.54 -8.02
CA ALA A 101 11.24 15.97 -7.79
C ALA A 101 11.64 16.42 -6.38
N GLU A 102 11.50 15.56 -5.37
CA GLU A 102 11.91 15.84 -4.00
C GLU A 102 13.42 15.67 -3.78
N ARG A 103 14.09 14.85 -4.61
CA ARG A 103 15.55 14.68 -4.58
C ARG A 103 16.30 15.85 -5.24
N ASP A 104 15.70 16.50 -6.24
CA ASP A 104 16.32 17.59 -7.00
C ASP A 104 16.09 18.99 -6.37
N LYS A 105 15.56 19.04 -5.14
CA LYS A 105 15.42 20.25 -4.31
C LYS A 105 16.54 20.36 -3.29
#